data_AF-E1R443-F1
#
_entry.id   AF-E1R443-F1
#
_cell.length_a   1.000
_cell.length_b   1.000
_cell.length_c   1.000
_cell.angle_alpha   90.00
_cell.angle_beta   90.00
_cell.angle_gamma   90.00
#
_symmetry.space_group_name_H-M   'P 1'
#
loop_
_entity.id
_entity.type
_entity.pdbx_description
1 polymer ?
#
loop_
_entity_poly.entity_id
_entity_poly.type
_entity_poly.pdbx_seq_one_letter_code
_entity_poly.pdbx_strand_id
1 'polypeptide(L)'
;MDHPVKRPQGQSPEARLISLLHSLSATESSNRLMRRSDRELAIVALFLEEENYRFLFGLLGREKQKRVENERRYVSRLGLRYPDYRKSIELLIAALSGRSNEQLHSYIRPRKNR
;
A
#
# COMPACT_ATOMS: atom_id res chain seq x y z
N MET A 1 -10.42 -23.43 5.38
CA MET A 1 -11.08 -23.30 4.08
C MET A 1 -10.36 -22.21 3.30
N ASP A 2 -9.57 -22.58 2.32
CA ASP A 2 -8.85 -21.65 1.43
C ASP A 2 -9.82 -21.16 0.35
N HIS A 3 -10.15 -19.88 0.35
CA HIS A 3 -10.85 -19.27 -0.78
C HIS A 3 -9.84 -18.93 -1.88
N PRO A 4 -9.90 -19.56 -3.07
CA PRO A 4 -9.09 -19.14 -4.20
C PRO A 4 -9.62 -17.80 -4.69
N VAL A 5 -8.96 -16.71 -4.27
CA VAL A 5 -9.16 -15.38 -4.89
C VAL A 5 -8.77 -15.50 -6.36
N LYS A 6 -9.78 -15.67 -7.24
CA LYS A 6 -9.65 -15.59 -8.70
C LYS A 6 -8.96 -14.27 -9.02
N ARG A 7 -7.86 -14.29 -9.80
CA ARG A 7 -7.21 -13.07 -10.27
C ARG A 7 -8.17 -12.38 -11.26
N PRO A 8 -8.74 -11.20 -10.98
CA PRO A 8 -9.51 -10.49 -11.98
C PRO A 8 -8.54 -9.99 -13.06
N GLN A 9 -8.53 -10.65 -14.22
CA GLN A 9 -7.81 -10.15 -15.39
C GLN A 9 -8.46 -8.84 -15.82
N GLY A 10 -7.68 -7.75 -15.94
CA GLY A 10 -8.14 -6.44 -16.41
C GLY A 10 -8.45 -5.39 -15.34
N GLN A 11 -8.40 -5.70 -14.04
CA GLN A 11 -8.52 -4.68 -12.99
C GLN A 11 -7.19 -4.01 -12.68
N SER A 12 -7.23 -2.69 -12.47
CA SER A 12 -6.09 -1.93 -11.98
C SER A 12 -5.68 -2.41 -10.57
N PRO A 13 -4.39 -2.30 -10.18
CA PRO A 13 -3.95 -2.73 -8.86
C PRO A 13 -4.65 -1.95 -7.72
N GLU A 14 -5.03 -0.69 -7.96
CA GLU A 14 -5.83 0.14 -7.05
C GLU A 14 -7.19 -0.51 -6.79
N ALA A 15 -7.93 -0.84 -7.85
CA ALA A 15 -9.24 -1.47 -7.73
C ALA A 15 -9.17 -2.81 -6.98
N ARG A 16 -8.10 -3.59 -7.23
CA ARG A 16 -7.84 -4.84 -6.50
C ARG A 16 -7.56 -4.61 -5.03
N LEU A 17 -6.74 -3.62 -4.68
CA LEU A 17 -6.45 -3.25 -3.30
C LEU A 17 -7.73 -2.88 -2.55
N ILE A 18 -8.55 -2.02 -3.15
CA ILE A 18 -9.78 -1.50 -2.53
C ILE A 18 -10.83 -2.60 -2.38
N SER A 19 -11.02 -3.42 -3.42
CA SER A 19 -11.91 -4.59 -3.35
C SER A 19 -11.48 -5.56 -2.24
N LEU A 20 -10.17 -5.79 -2.09
CA LEU A 20 -9.64 -6.64 -1.03
C LEU A 20 -9.89 -6.03 0.36
N LEU A 21 -9.63 -4.74 0.54
CA LEU A 21 -9.89 -4.05 1.81
C LEU A 21 -11.39 -4.04 2.18
N HIS A 22 -12.30 -3.94 1.21
CA HIS A 22 -13.75 -4.08 1.45
C HIS A 22 -14.18 -5.51 1.77
N SER A 23 -13.47 -6.52 1.26
CA SER A 23 -13.76 -7.93 1.56
C SER A 23 -13.31 -8.35 2.98
N LEU A 24 -12.43 -7.57 3.59
CA LEU A 24 -11.91 -7.80 4.94
C LEU A 24 -12.68 -6.95 5.96
N SER A 25 -12.73 -7.41 7.21
CA SER A 25 -13.26 -6.57 8.29
C SER A 25 -12.34 -5.37 8.54
N ALA A 26 -12.89 -4.26 9.04
CA ALA A 26 -12.09 -3.06 9.35
C ALA A 26 -10.94 -3.36 10.33
N THR A 27 -11.19 -4.20 11.34
CA THR A 27 -10.18 -4.66 12.31
C THR A 27 -9.09 -5.48 11.64
N GLU A 28 -9.45 -6.39 10.74
CA GLU A 28 -8.49 -7.22 10.03
C GLU A 28 -7.64 -6.42 9.05
N SER A 29 -8.27 -5.54 8.27
CA SER A 29 -7.59 -4.60 7.40
C SER A 29 -6.62 -3.73 8.19
N SER A 30 -7.06 -3.16 9.33
CA SER A 30 -6.21 -2.38 10.21
C SER A 30 -5.02 -3.19 10.71
N ASN A 31 -5.24 -4.38 11.28
CA ASN A 31 -4.18 -5.24 11.78
C ASN A 31 -3.12 -5.58 10.71
N ARG A 32 -3.56 -5.88 9.49
CA ARG A 32 -2.65 -6.21 8.37
C ARG A 32 -1.90 -4.96 7.88
N LEU A 33 -2.57 -3.82 7.74
CA LEU A 33 -1.96 -2.54 7.35
C LEU A 33 -0.95 -2.02 8.39
N MET A 34 -1.24 -2.19 9.68
CA MET A 34 -0.36 -1.74 10.77
C MET A 34 1.02 -2.42 10.74
N ARG A 35 1.11 -3.63 10.16
CA ARG A 35 2.36 -4.40 9.99
C ARG A 35 3.18 -3.98 8.78
N ARG A 36 2.66 -3.14 7.88
CA ARG A 36 3.41 -2.68 6.70
C ARG A 36 4.33 -1.53 7.05
N SER A 37 5.40 -1.35 6.28
CA SER A 37 6.28 -0.19 6.48
C SER A 37 5.53 1.12 6.16
N ASP A 38 5.86 2.18 6.88
CA ASP A 38 5.23 3.49 6.63
C ASP A 38 5.58 4.00 5.22
N ARG A 39 6.78 3.63 4.70
CA ARG A 39 7.24 3.91 3.33
C ARG A 39 6.43 3.21 2.25
N GLU A 40 6.13 1.92 2.40
CA GLU A 40 5.27 1.23 1.42
C GLU A 40 3.89 1.86 1.35
N LEU A 41 3.28 2.12 2.52
CA LEU A 41 1.97 2.76 2.58
C LEU A 41 2.01 4.15 1.95
N ALA A 42 3.07 4.92 2.19
CA ALA A 42 3.28 6.23 1.58
C ALA A 42 3.42 6.19 0.06
N ILE A 43 4.18 5.21 -0.47
CA ILE A 43 4.34 5.02 -1.91
C ILE A 43 3.01 4.66 -2.56
N VAL A 44 2.25 3.74 -1.97
CA VAL A 44 0.92 3.38 -2.49
C VAL A 44 -0.02 4.57 -2.43
N ALA A 45 -0.08 5.26 -1.29
CA ALA A 45 -0.92 6.44 -1.08
C ALA A 45 -0.63 7.59 -2.05
N LEU A 46 0.59 7.69 -2.60
CA LEU A 46 0.96 8.74 -3.55
C LEU A 46 0.19 8.65 -4.88
N PHE A 47 -0.22 7.45 -5.28
CA PHE A 47 -0.85 7.18 -6.58
C PHE A 47 -2.33 6.78 -6.46
N LEU A 48 -2.89 6.75 -5.25
CA LEU A 48 -4.33 6.54 -5.05
C LEU A 48 -5.09 7.84 -5.30
N GLU A 49 -6.29 7.71 -5.86
CA GLU A 49 -7.28 8.78 -5.87
C GLU A 49 -7.66 9.16 -4.43
N GLU A 50 -8.05 10.43 -4.23
CA GLU A 50 -8.32 11.01 -2.91
C GLU A 50 -9.31 10.19 -2.08
N GLU A 51 -10.36 9.63 -2.71
CA GLU A 51 -11.34 8.77 -2.04
C GLU A 51 -10.70 7.47 -1.51
N ASN A 52 -9.98 6.76 -2.37
CA ASN A 52 -9.28 5.51 -2.03
C ASN A 52 -8.18 5.75 -0.99
N TYR A 53 -7.50 6.88 -1.09
CA TYR A 53 -6.54 7.33 -0.07
C TYR A 53 -7.21 7.49 1.28
N ARG A 54 -8.32 8.26 1.37
CA ARG A 54 -9.05 8.49 2.63
C ARG A 54 -9.56 7.19 3.24
N PHE A 55 -10.08 6.29 2.41
CA PHE A 55 -10.52 4.98 2.87
C PHE A 55 -9.38 4.17 3.49
N LEU A 56 -8.24 4.03 2.78
CA LEU A 56 -7.06 3.34 3.29
C LEU A 56 -6.52 3.99 4.56
N PHE A 57 -6.43 5.33 4.59
CA PHE A 57 -5.93 6.07 5.76
C PHE A 57 -6.83 5.92 6.98
N GLY A 58 -8.15 5.86 6.79
CA GLY A 58 -9.13 5.67 7.85
C GLY A 58 -8.98 4.34 8.59
N LEU A 59 -8.32 3.35 7.98
CA LEU A 59 -8.04 2.04 8.59
C LEU A 59 -6.77 2.04 9.46
N LEU A 60 -5.99 3.13 9.45
CA LEU A 60 -4.76 3.27 10.22
C LEU A 60 -5.02 3.97 11.56
N GLY A 61 -4.28 3.58 12.61
CA GLY A 61 -4.26 4.34 13.86
C GLY A 61 -3.63 5.73 13.69
N ARG A 62 -4.05 6.72 14.49
CA ARG A 62 -3.63 8.14 14.39
C ARG A 62 -2.12 8.34 14.29
N GLU A 63 -1.34 7.64 15.11
CA GLU A 63 0.13 7.74 15.08
C GLU A 63 0.73 7.19 13.79
N LYS A 64 0.16 6.12 13.24
CA LYS A 64 0.60 5.58 11.95
C LYS A 64 0.22 6.50 10.80
N GLN A 65 -0.98 7.09 10.81
CA GLN A 65 -1.40 8.10 9.83
C GLN A 65 -0.38 9.25 9.75
N LYS A 66 0.04 9.81 10.89
CA LYS A 66 1.05 10.88 10.94
C LYS A 66 2.38 10.46 10.30
N ARG A 67 2.88 9.26 10.64
CA ARG A 67 4.15 8.75 10.08
C ARG A 67 4.06 8.50 8.58
N VAL A 68 2.96 7.88 8.12
CA VAL A 68 2.73 7.64 6.69
C VAL A 68 2.61 8.95 5.92
N GLU A 69 1.94 9.97 6.46
CA GLU A 69 1.81 11.29 5.81
C GLU A 69 3.17 12.00 5.72
N ASN A 70 3.99 11.93 6.77
CA ASN A 70 5.36 12.47 6.74
C ASN A 70 6.21 11.76 5.67
N GLU A 71 6.13 10.44 5.60
CA GLU A 71 6.85 9.66 4.61
C GLU A 71 6.31 9.93 3.20
N ARG A 72 4.99 10.13 3.03
CA ARG A 72 4.36 10.50 1.75
C ARG A 72 4.93 11.81 1.20
N ARG A 73 5.10 12.82 2.05
CA ARG A 73 5.74 14.10 1.70
C ARG A 73 7.21 13.95 1.36
N TYR A 74 7.90 13.00 1.97
CA TYR A 74 9.30 12.71 1.65
C TYR A 74 9.40 12.01 0.29
N VAL A 75 8.65 10.92 0.08
CA VAL A 75 8.72 10.13 -1.15
C VAL A 75 8.18 10.85 -2.38
N SER A 76 7.25 11.80 -2.21
CA SER A 76 6.79 12.64 -3.32
C SER A 76 7.90 13.49 -3.96
N ARG A 77 8.96 13.78 -3.20
CA ARG A 77 10.15 14.53 -3.67
C ARG A 77 11.20 13.66 -4.34
N LEU A 78 11.08 12.33 -4.26
CA LEU A 78 12.09 11.39 -4.76
C LEU A 78 11.95 11.07 -6.26
N GLY A 79 10.90 11.56 -6.92
CA GLY A 79 10.66 11.28 -8.35
C GLY A 79 10.42 9.79 -8.61
N LEU A 80 9.59 9.15 -7.77
CA LEU A 80 9.26 7.73 -7.90
C LEU A 80 8.62 7.42 -9.26
N ARG A 81 9.01 6.30 -9.86
CA ARG A 81 8.49 5.87 -11.15
C ARG A 81 7.33 4.88 -10.95
N TYR A 82 6.49 4.76 -11.97
CA TYR A 82 5.38 3.81 -11.98
C TYR A 82 5.78 2.36 -11.60
N PRO A 83 6.95 1.82 -11.97
CA PRO A 83 7.37 0.49 -11.52
C PRO A 83 7.57 0.36 -10.00
N ASP A 84 8.06 1.41 -9.32
CA ASP A 84 8.25 1.41 -7.86
C ASP A 84 6.90 1.36 -7.15
N TYR A 85 5.95 2.14 -7.68
CA TYR A 85 4.56 2.12 -7.26
C TYR A 85 3.92 0.73 -7.49
N ARG A 86 3.98 0.21 -8.71
CA ARG A 86 3.44 -1.11 -9.09
C ARG A 86 3.94 -2.21 -8.16
N LYS A 87 5.25 -2.21 -7.87
CA LYS A 87 5.84 -3.18 -6.94
C LYS A 87 5.29 -3.03 -5.53
N SER A 88 5.18 -1.79 -5.04
CA SER A 88 4.71 -1.50 -3.68
C SER A 88 3.25 -1.90 -3.48
N ILE A 89 2.38 -1.59 -4.45
CA ILE A 89 0.96 -1.95 -4.37
C ILE A 89 0.73 -3.46 -4.48
N GLU A 90 1.47 -4.18 -5.34
CA GLU A 90 1.34 -5.64 -5.42
C GLU A 90 1.84 -6.34 -4.15
N LEU A 91 2.91 -5.84 -3.52
CA LEU A 91 3.38 -6.35 -2.22
C LEU A 91 2.35 -6.10 -1.12
N LEU A 92 1.72 -4.93 -1.11
CA LEU A 92 0.63 -4.62 -0.20
C LEU A 92 -0.56 -5.56 -0.39
N ILE A 93 -0.99 -5.79 -1.64
CA ILE A 93 -2.07 -6.71 -1.98
C ILE A 93 -1.73 -8.15 -1.56
N ALA A 94 -0.49 -8.60 -1.80
CA ALA A 94 -0.03 -9.93 -1.41
C ALA A 94 -0.08 -10.13 0.12
N ALA A 95 0.35 -9.11 0.88
CA ALA A 95 0.28 -9.11 2.34
C ALA A 95 -1.16 -9.09 2.84
N LEU A 96 -2.02 -8.25 2.25
CA LEU A 96 -3.45 -8.19 2.59
C LEU A 96 -4.21 -9.44 2.18
N SER A 97 -3.71 -10.23 1.23
CA SER A 97 -4.30 -11.52 0.85
C SER A 97 -3.85 -12.68 1.75
N GLY A 98 -2.95 -12.44 2.70
CA GLY A 98 -2.35 -13.49 3.54
C GLY A 98 -1.36 -14.39 2.81
N ARG A 99 -0.93 -13.99 1.60
CA ARG A 99 -0.08 -14.80 0.71
C ARG A 99 1.42 -14.49 0.81
N SER A 100 1.81 -13.45 1.55
CA SER A 100 3.23 -13.10 1.74
C SER A 100 3.47 -12.24 2.98
N ASN A 101 4.57 -12.51 3.69
CA ASN A 101 5.14 -11.64 4.74
C ASN A 101 6.28 -10.75 4.20
N GLU A 102 6.56 -10.76 2.89
CA GLU A 102 7.61 -9.93 2.32
C GLU A 102 7.29 -8.45 2.52
N GLN A 103 8.19 -7.76 3.19
CA GLN A 103 8.21 -6.30 3.34
C GLN A 103 9.25 -5.74 2.38
N LEU A 104 9.00 -4.56 1.81
CA LEU A 104 10.06 -3.82 1.11
C LEU A 104 11.20 -3.55 2.10
N HIS A 105 12.26 -4.34 2.03
CA HIS A 105 13.51 -4.00 2.72
C HIS A 105 14.05 -2.73 2.08
N SER A 106 14.17 -1.68 2.90
CA SER A 106 14.56 -0.32 2.54
C SER A 106 15.89 -0.28 1.77
N TYR A 107 15.81 -0.32 0.43
CA TYR A 107 16.95 -0.11 -0.46
C TYR A 107 16.58 0.73 -1.70
N ILE A 108 15.53 1.57 -1.62
CA ILE A 108 15.29 2.60 -2.63
C ILE A 108 16.35 3.70 -2.41
N ARG A 109 17.44 3.63 -3.16
CA ARG A 109 18.49 4.66 -3.15
C ARG A 109 18.01 5.88 -3.96
N PRO A 110 18.10 7.10 -3.41
CA PRO A 110 17.89 8.31 -4.20
C PRO A 110 18.88 8.34 -5.36
N ARG A 111 18.43 8.72 -6.56
CA ARG A 111 19.35 9.00 -7.66
C ARG A 111 20.02 10.36 -7.42
N LYS A 112 21.35 10.42 -7.54
CA LYS A 112 22.06 11.70 -7.71
C LYS A 112 21.55 12.32 -9.01
N ASN A 113 20.91 13.49 -8.92
CA ASN A 113 20.66 14.32 -10.10
C ASN A 113 22.00 14.53 -10.81
N ARG A 114 22.02 14.24 -12.11
CA ARG A 114 23.13 14.58 -13.01
C ARG A 114 22.62 15.65 -13.95
#